data_AF-A0A6J4YIL2-F1
#
_entry.id   AF-A0A6J4YIL2-F1
#
_cell.length_a   1.000
_cell.length_b   1.000
_cell.length_c   1.000
_cell.angle_alpha   90.00
_cell.angle_beta   90.00
_cell.angle_gamma   90.00
#
_symmetry.space_group_name_H-M   'P 1'
#
loop_
_entity.id
_entity.type
_entity.pdbx_description
1 polymer ?
#
loop_
_entity_poly.entity_id
_entity_poly.type
_entity_poly.pdbx_seq_one_letter_code
_entity_poly.pdbx_strand_id
1 'polypeptide(L)'
;MSAIDIFREIIRMNKEGRRTGIYSVCSAQGVVLKAAMMQAKADNSILLVESTSNQVNQDCGYTGMTPGEFVGFIGDREALFALAEIERELYENIPDRRSYFRQRLDEIMVDDPVHWENYYFETVGEKKLKRKFSYLDRSRYYWTDKGLQGIKENLYGNLRKAGIPLVLISQYMPNQYYQVRQGQFKNR
;
A
#
# COMPACT_ATOMS: atom_id res chain seq x y z
N MET A 1 21.13 23.71 -5.79
CA MET A 1 20.51 23.75 -4.45
C MET A 1 19.75 22.45 -4.27
N SER A 2 19.98 21.69 -3.20
CA SER A 2 19.29 20.41 -2.98
C SER A 2 17.85 20.61 -2.50
N ALA A 3 17.01 19.58 -2.59
CA ALA A 3 15.65 19.63 -2.03
C ALA A 3 15.65 19.94 -0.51
N ILE A 4 16.68 19.46 0.21
CA ILE A 4 16.87 19.71 1.64
C ILE A 4 17.18 21.19 1.89
N ASP A 5 18.01 21.82 1.05
CA ASP A 5 18.35 23.23 1.19
C ASP A 5 17.11 24.11 0.96
N ILE A 6 16.31 23.80 -0.07
CA ILE A 6 15.06 24.51 -0.36
C ILE A 6 14.08 24.36 0.81
N PHE A 7 13.94 23.16 1.37
CA PHE A 7 13.06 22.91 2.50
C PHE A 7 13.48 23.69 3.76
N ARG A 8 14.78 23.71 4.08
CA ARG A 8 15.32 24.48 5.21
C ARG A 8 15.09 25.98 5.04
N GLU A 9 15.23 26.48 3.82
CA GLU A 9 14.98 27.88 3.48
C GLU A 9 13.50 28.26 3.70
N ILE A 10 12.56 27.42 3.26
CA ILE A 10 11.12 27.61 3.50
C ILE A 10 10.83 27.68 5.01
N ILE A 11 11.40 26.76 5.80
CA ILE A 11 11.23 26.76 7.26
C ILE A 11 11.79 28.05 7.88
N ARG A 12 12.98 28.48 7.47
CA ARG A 12 13.61 29.72 7.98
C ARG A 12 12.72 30.92 7.71
N MET A 13 12.29 31.11 6.46
CA MET A 13 11.44 32.21 6.05
C MET A 13 10.08 32.20 6.76
N ASN A 14 9.50 31.02 6.99
CA ASN A 14 8.25 30.89 7.76
C ASN A 14 8.45 31.33 9.23
N LYS A 15 9.55 30.90 9.87
CA LYS A 15 9.91 31.32 11.24
C LYS A 15 10.19 32.83 11.36
N GLU A 16 10.63 33.47 10.28
CA GLU A 16 10.80 34.93 10.18
C GLU A 16 9.48 35.68 9.94
N GLY A 17 8.33 34.98 9.93
CA GLY A 17 7.01 35.57 9.74
C GLY A 17 6.60 35.81 8.29
N ARG A 18 7.38 35.34 7.31
CA ARG A 18 6.96 35.38 5.90
C ARG A 18 5.84 34.37 5.67
N ARG A 19 4.85 34.74 4.87
CA ARG A 19 3.74 33.86 4.45
C ARG A 19 4.19 32.85 3.39
N THR A 20 5.12 31.98 3.78
CA THR A 20 5.60 30.86 2.96
C THR A 20 5.30 29.54 3.65
N GLY A 21 5.19 28.47 2.85
CA GLY A 21 4.89 27.13 3.32
C GLY A 21 5.13 26.11 2.20
N ILE A 22 4.86 24.86 2.52
CA ILE A 22 4.96 23.73 1.59
C ILE A 22 3.74 22.84 1.78
N TYR A 23 3.20 22.34 0.68
CA TYR A 23 2.14 21.34 0.74
C TYR A 23 2.74 20.01 1.16
N SER A 24 2.23 19.45 2.26
CA SER A 24 2.57 18.11 2.72
C SER A 24 1.50 17.13 2.27
N VAL A 25 1.91 16.06 1.60
CA VAL A 25 1.01 15.01 1.10
C VAL A 25 1.21 13.76 1.94
N CYS A 26 0.18 13.43 2.72
CA CYS A 26 0.12 12.21 3.50
C CYS A 26 -0.79 11.18 2.81
N SER A 27 -0.24 10.43 1.85
CA SER A 27 -0.98 9.38 1.15
C SER A 27 -0.10 8.20 0.79
N ALA A 28 -0.66 7.00 0.91
CA ALA A 28 -0.08 5.76 0.39
C ALA A 28 -0.55 5.47 -1.06
N GLN A 29 -1.52 6.22 -1.58
CA GLN A 29 -2.09 5.92 -2.89
C GLN A 29 -1.18 6.40 -4.03
N GLY A 30 -0.77 5.47 -4.91
CA GLY A 30 0.15 5.76 -6.00
C GLY A 30 -0.37 6.84 -6.97
N VAL A 31 -1.68 6.86 -7.24
CA VAL A 31 -2.31 7.90 -8.09
C VAL A 31 -2.25 9.27 -7.42
N VAL A 32 -2.46 9.35 -6.11
CA VAL A 32 -2.38 10.60 -5.35
C VAL A 32 -0.94 11.11 -5.33
N LEU A 33 0.03 10.24 -5.05
CA LEU A 33 1.44 10.57 -5.09
C LEU A 33 1.88 11.04 -6.48
N LYS A 34 1.43 10.36 -7.55
CA LYS A 34 1.70 10.77 -8.94
C LYS A 34 1.13 12.14 -9.25
N ALA A 35 -0.13 12.40 -8.88
CA ALA A 35 -0.75 13.71 -9.07
C ALA A 35 0.01 14.80 -8.31
N ALA A 36 0.40 14.55 -7.06
CA ALA A 36 1.20 15.47 -6.25
C ALA A 36 2.57 15.76 -6.88
N MET A 37 3.26 14.73 -7.40
CA MET A 37 4.53 14.89 -8.13
C MET A 37 4.35 15.71 -9.41
N MET A 38 3.27 15.48 -10.16
CA MET A 38 2.96 16.24 -11.37
C MET A 38 2.68 17.72 -11.04
N GLN A 39 1.93 17.98 -9.97
CA GLN A 39 1.65 19.34 -9.52
C GLN A 39 2.91 20.07 -9.04
N ALA A 40 3.72 19.43 -8.18
CA ALA A 40 4.98 20.01 -7.71
C ALA A 40 5.92 20.37 -8.88
N LYS A 41 5.97 19.52 -9.92
CA LYS A 41 6.71 19.80 -11.14
C LYS A 41 6.15 20.99 -11.92
N ALA A 42 4.82 21.11 -12.04
CA ALA A 42 4.17 22.23 -12.72
C ALA A 42 4.43 23.56 -11.99
N ASP A 43 4.44 23.53 -10.66
CA ASP A 43 4.68 24.70 -9.81
C ASP A 43 6.17 25.02 -9.63
N ASN A 44 7.07 24.20 -10.20
CA ASN A 44 8.51 24.26 -9.97
C ASN A 44 8.86 24.30 -8.47
N SER A 45 8.15 23.51 -7.67
CA SER A 45 8.30 23.42 -6.22
C SER A 45 8.83 22.05 -5.81
N ILE A 46 9.26 21.95 -4.55
CA ILE A 46 9.56 20.66 -3.93
C ILE A 46 8.27 20.03 -3.39
N LEU A 47 8.19 18.70 -3.45
CA LEU A 47 7.11 17.92 -2.84
C LEU A 47 7.55 17.38 -1.48
N LEU A 48 6.76 17.65 -0.44
CA LEU A 48 6.90 16.97 0.85
C LEU A 48 5.91 15.81 0.90
N VAL A 49 6.42 14.58 0.92
CA VAL A 49 5.63 13.38 1.19
C VAL A 49 5.89 12.98 2.63
N GLU A 50 4.86 13.02 3.46
CA GLU A 50 4.96 12.61 4.86
C GLU A 50 4.19 11.30 5.09
N SER A 51 4.81 10.35 5.78
CA SER A 51 4.06 9.30 6.46
C SER A 51 3.28 9.92 7.62
N THR A 52 2.11 9.37 7.97
CA THR A 52 1.47 9.83 9.21
C THR A 52 2.48 9.61 10.34
N SER A 53 2.80 10.66 11.13
CA SER A 53 3.92 10.65 12.09
C SER A 53 3.80 9.56 13.17
N ASN A 54 2.60 9.01 13.36
CA ASN A 54 2.37 7.87 14.24
C ASN A 54 2.62 6.51 13.56
N GLN A 55 2.41 6.42 12.25
CA GLN A 55 2.51 5.17 11.50
C GLN A 55 3.95 4.77 11.20
N VAL A 56 4.72 5.72 10.68
CA VAL A 56 6.15 5.56 10.38
C VAL A 56 6.81 6.90 10.65
N ASN A 57 7.79 6.89 11.54
CA ASN A 57 8.64 8.03 11.84
C ASN A 57 10.10 7.55 11.95
N GLN A 58 11.03 8.43 12.35
CA GLN A 58 12.43 8.06 12.56
C GLN A 58 12.64 6.94 13.60
N ASP A 59 11.65 6.71 14.47
CA ASP A 59 11.58 5.67 15.49
C ASP A 59 10.66 4.50 15.05
N CYS A 60 10.42 4.38 13.74
CA CYS A 60 9.61 3.36 13.06
C CYS A 60 8.09 3.39 13.31
N GLY A 61 7.59 4.32 14.12
CA GLY A 61 6.15 4.46 14.43
C GLY A 61 5.49 3.17 14.96
N TYR A 62 4.15 3.07 14.89
CA TYR A 62 3.44 1.87 15.35
C TYR A 62 3.62 0.66 14.41
N THR A 63 4.08 0.88 13.18
CA THR A 63 4.30 -0.22 12.22
C THR A 63 5.60 -0.97 12.48
N GLY A 64 6.56 -0.34 13.19
CA GLY A 64 7.91 -0.88 13.34
C GLY A 64 8.73 -0.83 12.05
N MET A 65 8.24 -0.18 10.99
CA MET A 65 8.91 -0.05 9.70
C MET A 65 9.64 1.29 9.58
N THR A 66 10.81 1.27 8.94
CA THR A 66 11.46 2.48 8.43
C THR A 66 10.66 3.09 7.26
N PRO A 67 10.87 4.37 6.91
CA PRO A 67 10.25 4.98 5.74
C PRO A 67 10.48 4.21 4.43
N GLY A 68 11.67 3.64 4.23
CA GLY A 68 11.99 2.85 3.03
C GLY A 68 11.20 1.53 2.97
N GLU A 69 11.11 0.82 4.09
CA GLU A 69 10.34 -0.42 4.19
C GLU A 69 8.84 -0.16 4.00
N PHE A 70 8.34 0.95 4.54
CA PHE A 70 6.95 1.34 4.39
C PHE A 70 6.55 1.64 2.94
N VAL A 71 7.45 2.26 2.16
CA VAL A 71 7.21 2.49 0.72
C VAL A 71 7.08 1.16 -0.03
N GLY A 72 7.94 0.18 0.25
CA GLY A 72 7.83 -1.16 -0.33
C GLY A 72 6.51 -1.83 0.05
N PHE A 73 6.18 -1.78 1.33
CA PHE A 73 4.98 -2.34 1.91
C PHE A 73 3.66 -1.75 1.37
N ILE A 74 3.60 -0.44 1.09
CA ILE A 74 2.43 0.18 0.46
C ILE A 74 2.18 -0.43 -0.93
N GLY A 75 3.25 -0.69 -1.68
CA GLY A 75 3.17 -1.38 -2.97
C GLY A 75 2.61 -2.80 -2.84
N ASP A 76 2.84 -3.45 -1.70
CA ASP A 76 2.42 -4.83 -1.46
C ASP A 76 0.91 -4.99 -1.30
N ARG A 77 0.12 -3.97 -0.93
CA ARG A 77 -1.34 -4.15 -0.78
C ARG A 77 -1.99 -4.59 -2.08
N GLU A 78 -1.82 -3.79 -3.12
CA GLU A 78 -2.43 -4.05 -4.43
C GLU A 78 -1.83 -5.32 -5.04
N ALA A 79 -0.53 -5.54 -4.83
CA ALA A 79 0.12 -6.77 -5.20
C ALA A 79 -0.50 -7.99 -4.50
N LEU A 80 -0.71 -7.96 -3.18
CA LEU A 80 -1.30 -9.05 -2.41
C LEU A 80 -2.73 -9.36 -2.88
N PHE A 81 -3.52 -8.34 -3.19
CA PHE A 81 -4.86 -8.55 -3.75
C PHE A 81 -4.80 -9.18 -5.15
N ALA A 82 -3.90 -8.71 -6.01
CA ALA A 82 -3.67 -9.30 -7.32
C ALA A 82 -3.19 -10.76 -7.22
N LEU A 83 -2.21 -11.02 -6.34
CA LEU A 83 -1.67 -12.35 -6.06
C LEU A 83 -2.74 -13.29 -5.48
N ALA A 84 -3.66 -12.79 -4.66
CA ALA A 84 -4.79 -13.58 -4.16
C ALA A 84 -5.81 -13.93 -5.27
N GLU A 85 -5.98 -13.07 -6.28
CA GLU A 85 -6.77 -13.43 -7.47
C GLU A 85 -6.04 -14.46 -8.32
N ILE A 86 -4.73 -14.30 -8.52
CA ILE A 86 -3.89 -15.29 -9.21
C ILE A 86 -3.99 -16.66 -8.52
N GLU A 87 -3.88 -16.72 -7.18
CA GLU A 87 -4.03 -17.94 -6.41
C GLU A 87 -5.41 -18.58 -6.63
N ARG A 88 -6.46 -17.77 -6.68
CA ARG A 88 -7.84 -18.24 -6.92
C ARG A 88 -7.95 -18.94 -8.27
N GLU A 89 -7.38 -18.37 -9.33
CA GLU A 89 -7.37 -18.98 -10.66
C GLU A 89 -6.51 -20.26 -10.68
N LEU A 90 -5.30 -20.22 -10.10
CA LEU A 90 -4.38 -21.36 -10.08
C LEU A 90 -4.93 -22.58 -9.33
N TYR A 91 -5.69 -22.34 -8.27
CA TYR A 91 -6.32 -23.37 -7.45
C TYR A 91 -7.84 -23.37 -7.63
N GLU A 92 -8.34 -23.06 -8.83
CA GLU A 92 -9.78 -23.10 -9.12
C GLU A 92 -10.38 -24.46 -8.73
N ASN A 93 -9.72 -25.52 -9.19
CA ASN A 93 -10.15 -26.91 -9.01
C ASN A 93 -9.68 -27.57 -7.70
N ILE A 94 -8.95 -26.84 -6.84
CA ILE A 94 -8.44 -27.36 -5.56
C ILE A 94 -8.61 -26.29 -4.47
N PRO A 95 -9.86 -25.94 -4.12
CA PRO A 95 -10.15 -24.80 -3.24
C PRO A 95 -9.52 -24.92 -1.85
N ASP A 96 -9.34 -26.14 -1.34
CA ASP A 96 -8.73 -26.40 -0.03
C ASP A 96 -7.25 -25.98 0.06
N ARG A 97 -6.60 -25.73 -1.09
CA ARG A 97 -5.22 -25.23 -1.12
C ARG A 97 -5.11 -23.72 -0.98
N ARG A 98 -6.20 -22.95 -1.16
CA ARG A 98 -6.12 -21.48 -1.20
C ARG A 98 -5.87 -20.90 0.20
N SER A 99 -5.15 -19.78 0.25
CA SER A 99 -4.94 -18.99 1.46
C SER A 99 -6.20 -18.26 1.94
N TYR A 100 -7.13 -17.99 1.02
CA TYR A 100 -8.31 -17.15 1.24
C TYR A 100 -7.97 -15.75 1.78
N PHE A 101 -6.81 -15.21 1.39
CA PHE A 101 -6.26 -13.97 1.94
C PHE A 101 -7.27 -12.81 2.06
N ARG A 102 -8.04 -12.51 1.00
CA ARG A 102 -8.99 -11.38 1.02
C ARG A 102 -10.18 -11.60 1.94
N GLN A 103 -10.58 -12.84 2.16
CA GLN A 103 -11.66 -13.21 3.06
C GLN A 103 -11.15 -13.15 4.50
N ARG A 104 -10.00 -13.76 4.76
CA ARG A 104 -9.38 -13.77 6.09
C ARG A 104 -8.99 -12.38 6.57
N LEU A 105 -8.51 -11.51 5.69
CA LEU A 105 -8.31 -10.08 6.01
C LEU A 105 -9.61 -9.40 6.43
N ASP A 106 -10.71 -9.65 5.70
CA ASP A 106 -12.02 -9.08 6.02
C ASP A 106 -12.54 -9.59 7.37
N GLU A 107 -12.33 -10.87 7.67
CA GLU A 107 -12.68 -11.49 8.96
C GLU A 107 -11.88 -10.86 10.10
N ILE A 108 -10.56 -10.76 9.99
CA ILE A 108 -9.70 -10.10 11.00
C ILE A 108 -10.16 -8.66 11.27
N MET A 109 -10.48 -7.92 10.20
CA MET A 109 -10.99 -6.56 10.36
C MET A 109 -12.38 -6.52 11.01
N VAL A 110 -13.24 -7.49 10.76
CA VAL A 110 -14.56 -7.56 11.42
C VAL A 110 -14.42 -7.92 12.89
N ASP A 111 -13.51 -8.84 13.22
CA ASP A 111 -13.26 -9.31 14.59
C ASP A 111 -12.64 -8.22 15.47
N ASP A 112 -11.81 -7.34 14.92
CA ASP A 112 -11.29 -6.15 15.59
C ASP A 112 -11.65 -4.88 14.80
N PRO A 113 -12.80 -4.22 15.05
CA PRO A 113 -13.26 -3.11 14.23
C PRO A 113 -12.67 -1.74 14.61
N VAL A 114 -11.82 -1.67 15.64
CA VAL A 114 -11.31 -0.43 16.26
C VAL A 114 -10.72 0.54 15.26
N HIS A 115 -10.03 0.03 14.23
CA HIS A 115 -9.34 0.88 13.28
C HIS A 115 -10.20 1.37 12.11
N TRP A 116 -11.43 0.92 11.90
CA TRP A 116 -12.24 1.36 10.74
C TRP A 116 -13.69 1.71 11.05
N GLU A 117 -14.26 1.26 12.17
CA GLU A 117 -15.69 1.43 12.48
C GLU A 117 -16.14 2.89 12.43
N ASN A 118 -15.34 3.79 13.03
CA ASN A 118 -15.63 5.22 13.08
C ASN A 118 -15.32 5.98 11.77
N TYR A 119 -14.95 5.27 10.70
CA TYR A 119 -14.62 5.87 9.40
C TYR A 119 -15.58 5.45 8.30
N TYR A 120 -16.25 4.31 8.46
CA TYR A 120 -17.18 3.76 7.48
C TYR A 120 -18.58 3.74 8.09
N PHE A 121 -19.47 4.65 7.67
CA PHE A 121 -20.80 4.84 8.25
C PHE A 121 -21.93 4.18 7.45
N GLU A 122 -21.58 3.49 6.37
CA GLU A 122 -22.52 3.02 5.34
C GLU A 122 -23.13 1.65 5.65
N THR A 123 -23.90 1.10 4.70
CA THR A 123 -24.50 -0.24 4.82
C THR A 123 -23.45 -1.32 5.02
N VAL A 124 -23.87 -2.50 5.50
CA VAL A 124 -22.97 -3.65 5.72
C VAL A 124 -22.19 -4.03 4.44
N GLY A 125 -22.84 -3.98 3.28
CA GLY A 125 -22.20 -4.26 1.99
C GLY A 125 -21.14 -3.22 1.62
N GLU A 126 -21.43 -1.94 1.84
CA GLU A 126 -20.49 -0.84 1.57
C GLU A 126 -19.30 -0.85 2.54
N LYS A 127 -19.53 -1.15 3.83
CA LYS A 127 -18.46 -1.37 4.81
C LYS A 127 -17.50 -2.46 4.37
N LYS A 128 -18.03 -3.59 3.88
CA LYS A 128 -17.21 -4.71 3.34
C LYS A 128 -16.36 -4.29 2.14
N LEU A 129 -16.91 -3.50 1.22
CA LEU A 129 -16.16 -2.94 0.10
C LEU A 129 -15.06 -1.98 0.60
N LYS A 130 -15.40 -1.08 1.52
CA LYS A 130 -14.48 -0.06 2.04
C LYS A 130 -13.33 -0.65 2.86
N ARG A 131 -13.55 -1.74 3.59
CA ARG A 131 -12.46 -2.47 4.27
C ARG A 131 -11.38 -2.96 3.30
N LYS A 132 -11.73 -3.19 2.04
CA LYS A 132 -10.82 -3.72 1.00
C LYS A 132 -10.24 -2.63 0.08
N PHE A 133 -11.06 -1.65 -0.29
CA PHE A 133 -10.77 -0.76 -1.41
C PHE A 133 -10.86 0.73 -1.09
N SER A 134 -11.24 1.10 0.14
CA SER A 134 -11.34 2.52 0.50
C SER A 134 -9.99 3.22 0.38
N TYR A 135 -10.02 4.44 -0.15
CA TYR A 135 -8.85 5.33 -0.17
C TYR A 135 -8.35 5.70 1.24
N LEU A 136 -9.19 5.56 2.27
CA LEU A 136 -8.78 5.74 3.66
C LEU A 136 -7.86 4.61 4.15
N ASP A 137 -7.76 3.49 3.42
CA ASP A 137 -6.81 2.40 3.64
C ASP A 137 -6.75 1.90 5.10
N ARG A 138 -7.91 1.79 5.75
CA ARG A 138 -7.97 1.39 7.18
C ARG A 138 -7.56 -0.06 7.42
N SER A 139 -7.50 -0.89 6.38
CA SER A 139 -6.85 -2.21 6.41
C SER A 139 -5.40 -2.15 6.84
N ARG A 140 -4.74 -0.98 6.76
CA ARG A 140 -3.31 -0.89 7.02
C ARG A 140 -2.85 -1.18 8.44
N TYR A 141 -3.75 -1.00 9.39
CA TYR A 141 -3.49 -1.28 10.80
C TYR A 141 -3.42 -2.78 11.10
N TYR A 142 -3.94 -3.62 10.20
CA TYR A 142 -4.00 -5.08 10.38
C TYR A 142 -2.84 -5.80 9.69
N TRP A 143 -2.02 -5.09 8.92
CA TRP A 143 -0.96 -5.72 8.12
C TRP A 143 0.16 -6.38 8.93
N THR A 144 0.37 -5.91 10.16
CA THR A 144 1.32 -6.47 11.13
C THR A 144 0.68 -7.54 12.02
N ASP A 145 -0.62 -7.83 11.86
CA ASP A 145 -1.29 -8.91 12.59
C ASP A 145 -0.63 -10.27 12.31
N LYS A 146 -0.38 -11.03 13.38
CA LYS A 146 0.30 -12.33 13.29
C LYS A 146 -0.51 -13.35 12.49
N GLY A 147 -1.84 -13.34 12.63
CA GLY A 147 -2.73 -14.20 11.86
C GLY A 147 -2.62 -13.90 10.37
N LEU A 148 -2.63 -12.62 10.01
CA LEU A 148 -2.48 -12.17 8.63
C LEU A 148 -1.10 -12.48 8.04
N GLN A 149 -0.02 -12.42 8.84
CA GLN A 149 1.32 -12.82 8.38
C GLN A 149 1.36 -14.28 7.94
N GLY A 150 0.82 -15.21 8.74
CA GLY A 150 0.75 -16.63 8.35
C GLY A 150 -0.08 -16.87 7.08
N ILE A 151 -1.16 -16.10 6.89
CA ILE A 151 -1.97 -16.18 5.67
C ILE A 151 -1.18 -15.69 4.44
N LYS A 152 -0.39 -14.62 4.58
CA LYS A 152 0.49 -14.13 3.51
C LYS A 152 1.57 -15.15 3.15
N GLU A 153 2.19 -15.78 4.14
CA GLU A 153 3.19 -16.82 3.91
C GLU A 153 2.61 -18.01 3.14
N ASN A 154 1.39 -18.44 3.49
CA ASN A 154 0.67 -19.47 2.76
C ASN A 154 0.39 -19.06 1.31
N LEU A 155 -0.11 -17.84 1.08
CA LEU A 155 -0.33 -17.29 -0.27
C LEU A 155 0.96 -17.32 -1.09
N TYR A 156 2.06 -16.80 -0.55
CA TYR A 156 3.35 -16.80 -1.24
C TYR A 156 3.88 -18.22 -1.50
N GLY A 157 3.75 -19.12 -0.54
CA GLY A 157 4.15 -20.53 -0.69
C GLY A 157 3.37 -21.22 -1.81
N ASN A 158 2.06 -21.00 -1.87
CA ASN A 158 1.17 -21.53 -2.89
C ASN A 158 1.55 -21.06 -4.30
N LEU A 159 1.84 -19.76 -4.45
CA LEU A 159 2.22 -19.16 -5.72
C LEU A 159 3.61 -19.60 -6.19
N ARG A 160 4.58 -19.69 -5.27
CA ARG A 160 5.93 -20.22 -5.57
C ARG A 160 5.87 -21.67 -6.03
N LYS A 161 5.02 -22.48 -5.40
CA LYS A 161 4.88 -23.91 -5.72
C LYS A 161 4.19 -24.13 -7.06
N ALA A 162 3.16 -23.35 -7.38
CA ALA A 162 2.46 -23.46 -8.66
C ALA A 162 3.25 -22.84 -9.83
N GLY A 163 4.04 -21.81 -9.54
CA GLY A 163 4.53 -20.88 -10.57
C GLY A 163 3.40 -19.99 -11.07
N ILE A 164 3.73 -18.76 -11.49
CA ILE A 164 2.74 -17.81 -11.98
C ILE A 164 2.83 -17.72 -13.52
N PRO A 165 1.82 -18.19 -14.26
CA PRO A 165 1.74 -17.98 -15.71
C PRO A 165 1.79 -16.50 -16.08
N LEU A 166 2.57 -16.16 -17.10
CA LEU A 166 2.72 -14.77 -17.57
C LEU A 166 1.38 -14.11 -17.95
N VAL A 167 0.41 -14.90 -18.43
CA VAL A 167 -0.94 -14.40 -18.76
C VAL A 167 -1.69 -13.89 -17.53
N LEU A 168 -1.50 -14.53 -16.37
CA LEU A 168 -2.10 -14.08 -15.12
C LEU A 168 -1.39 -12.82 -14.60
N ILE A 169 -0.06 -12.73 -14.76
CA ILE A 169 0.66 -11.48 -14.45
C ILE A 169 0.18 -10.35 -15.34
N SER A 170 0.00 -10.59 -16.64
CA SER A 170 -0.51 -9.57 -17.58
C SER A 170 -1.91 -9.10 -17.18
N GLN A 171 -2.77 -10.00 -16.70
CA GLN A 171 -4.15 -9.68 -16.33
C GLN A 171 -4.23 -8.90 -15.01
N TYR A 172 -3.50 -9.32 -13.97
CA TYR A 172 -3.65 -8.79 -12.62
C TYR A 172 -2.56 -7.81 -12.20
N MET A 173 -1.40 -7.82 -12.87
CA MET A 173 -0.22 -7.00 -12.56
C MET A 173 0.44 -6.48 -13.86
N PRO A 174 -0.28 -5.72 -14.71
CA PRO A 174 0.17 -5.38 -16.07
C PRO A 174 1.49 -4.59 -16.11
N ASN A 175 1.72 -3.71 -15.13
CA ASN A 175 2.98 -2.96 -15.04
C ASN A 175 4.17 -3.89 -14.76
N GLN A 176 3.98 -4.90 -13.91
CA GLN A 176 5.00 -5.90 -13.59
C GLN A 176 5.21 -6.87 -14.75
N TYR A 177 4.16 -7.21 -15.51
CA TYR A 177 4.28 -8.05 -16.70
C TYR A 177 5.30 -7.49 -17.70
N TYR A 178 5.26 -6.20 -17.99
CA TYR A 178 6.23 -5.57 -18.90
C TYR A 178 7.67 -5.69 -18.38
N GLN A 179 7.87 -5.51 -17.08
CA GLN A 179 9.20 -5.62 -16.46
C GLN A 179 9.73 -7.06 -16.46
N VAL A 180 8.87 -8.05 -16.21
CA VAL A 180 9.21 -9.48 -16.33
C VAL A 180 9.57 -9.84 -17.77
N ARG A 181 8.79 -9.37 -18.75
CA ARG A 181 9.03 -9.61 -20.18
C ARG A 181 10.35 -9.01 -20.66
N GLN A 182 10.77 -7.89 -20.08
CA GLN A 182 12.05 -7.23 -20.38
C GLN A 182 13.24 -7.81 -19.60
N GLY A 183 13.03 -8.84 -18.76
CA GLY A 183 14.07 -9.45 -17.94
C GLY A 183 14.54 -8.58 -16.76
N GLN A 184 13.83 -7.50 -16.45
CA GLN A 184 14.12 -6.62 -15.32
C GLN A 184 13.70 -7.24 -14.00
N PHE A 185 12.66 -8.09 -14.02
CA PHE A 185 12.22 -8.89 -12.87
C PHE A 185 12.16 -10.38 -13.18
N LYS A 186 12.41 -11.17 -12.13
CA LYS A 186 12.25 -12.62 -12.15
C LYS A 186 10.81 -12.97 -11.78
N ASN A 187 10.22 -13.91 -12.52
CA ASN A 187 8.90 -14.47 -12.22
C ASN A 187 9.03 -15.70 -11.32
N ARG A 188 9.34 -15.49 -10.04
CA ARG A 188 9.49 -16.54 -9.02
C ARG A 188 9.51 -15.95 -7.61
#